data_AF-A0A925CV18-F1
#
_entry.id   AF-A0A925CV18-F1
#
_cell.length_a   1.000
_cell.length_b   1.000
_cell.length_c   1.000
_cell.angle_alpha   90.00
_cell.angle_beta   90.00
_cell.angle_gamma   90.00
#
_symmetry.space_group_name_H-M   'P 1'
#
loop_
_entity.id
_entity.type
_entity.pdbx_description
1 polymer ?
#
loop_
_entity_poly.entity_id
_entity_poly.type
_entity_poly.pdbx_seq_one_letter_code
_entity_poly.pdbx_strand_id
1 'polypeptide(L)'
;LPGPVFSIAAFMGGMSMSDKHAGWQLLGCLIGMVAIFLPSALLVLFFFPIWHNLKKYPVVYRALEGINAVVVGIMLASVFYMLKDISITEFKTLSFLNVGVIVGTWACLSFTKIPSPWIVVICLLLGRISSMLLPG
;
A
#
# COMPACT_ATOMS: atom_id res chain seq x y z
N LEU A 1 -2.96 -12.27 -2.84
CA LEU A 1 -2.33 -12.71 -1.57
C LEU A 1 -3.04 -11.99 -0.43
N PRO A 2 -3.40 -12.67 0.68
CA PRO A 2 -3.93 -11.99 1.86
C PRO A 2 -2.91 -10.95 2.35
N GLY A 3 -3.40 -9.81 2.86
CA GLY A 3 -2.57 -8.65 3.16
C GLY A 3 -1.47 -8.91 4.21
N PRO A 4 -0.51 -7.99 4.37
CA PRO A 4 0.65 -8.17 5.25
C PRO A 4 0.26 -8.52 6.69
N VAL A 5 -0.80 -7.90 7.22
CA VAL A 5 -1.31 -8.15 8.58
C VAL A 5 -1.83 -9.57 8.79
N PHE A 6 -2.45 -10.18 7.77
CA PHE A 6 -2.95 -11.55 7.86
C PHE A 6 -1.80 -12.55 7.89
N SER A 7 -0.80 -12.34 7.05
CA SER A 7 0.40 -13.18 7.01
C SER A 7 1.20 -13.08 8.32
N ILE A 8 1.33 -11.88 8.89
CA ILE A 8 2.00 -11.68 10.18
C ILE A 8 1.21 -12.36 11.31
N ALA A 9 -0.11 -12.19 11.37
CA ALA A 9 -0.99 -12.82 12.35
C ALA A 9 -0.89 -14.35 12.32
N ALA A 10 -0.91 -14.93 11.12
CA ALA A 10 -0.74 -16.35 10.90
C ALA A 10 0.62 -16.86 11.36
N PHE A 11 1.69 -16.16 10.99
CA PHE A 11 3.04 -16.52 11.36
C PHE A 11 3.26 -16.47 12.87
N MET A 12 2.80 -15.41 13.54
CA MET A 12 2.89 -15.27 15.00
C MET A 12 2.05 -16.34 15.71
N GLY A 13 0.85 -16.63 15.20
CA GLY A 13 -0.01 -17.69 15.73
C GLY A 13 0.63 -19.08 15.61
N GLY A 14 1.25 -19.38 14.48
CA GLY A 14 2.00 -20.62 14.27
C GLY A 14 3.24 -20.69 15.15
N MET A 15 4.00 -19.60 15.25
CA MET A 15 5.20 -19.51 16.08
C MET A 15 4.89 -19.72 17.57
N SER A 16 3.74 -19.23 18.06
CA SER A 16 3.27 -19.46 19.43
C SER A 16 3.04 -20.95 19.76
N MET A 17 2.84 -21.82 18.76
CA MET A 17 2.66 -23.26 18.94
C MET A 17 3.78 -24.07 18.32
N SER A 18 4.93 -23.44 18.06
CA SER A 18 6.10 -24.08 17.43
C SER A 18 6.72 -25.21 18.25
N ASP A 19 6.47 -25.25 19.57
CA ASP A 19 6.98 -26.30 20.46
C ASP A 19 6.18 -27.62 20.37
N LYS A 20 5.07 -27.64 19.61
CA LYS A 20 4.20 -28.82 19.43
C LYS A 20 4.25 -29.33 17.98
N HIS A 21 3.79 -30.56 17.77
CA HIS A 21 3.72 -31.23 16.46
C HIS A 21 3.12 -30.34 15.35
N ALA A 22 3.49 -30.58 14.10
CA ALA A 22 3.09 -29.76 12.93
C ALA A 22 1.57 -29.46 12.82
N GLY A 23 0.70 -30.37 13.29
CA GLY A 23 -0.75 -30.12 13.33
C GLY A 23 -1.17 -28.99 14.29
N TRP A 24 -0.47 -28.84 15.41
CA TRP A 24 -0.71 -27.75 16.38
C TRP A 24 -0.20 -26.41 15.86
N GLN A 25 0.89 -26.41 15.09
CA GLN A 25 1.38 -25.21 14.44
C GLN A 25 0.36 -24.66 13.42
N LEU A 26 -0.28 -25.54 12.62
CA LEU A 26 -1.33 -25.15 11.68
C LEU A 26 -2.57 -24.60 12.39
N LEU A 27 -2.97 -25.22 13.50
CA LEU A 27 -4.04 -24.72 14.37
C LEU A 27 -3.68 -23.35 14.95
N GLY A 28 -2.44 -23.16 15.41
CA GLY A 28 -1.92 -21.88 15.88
C GLY A 28 -2.03 -20.78 14.82
N CYS A 29 -1.68 -21.07 13.56
CA CYS A 29 -1.84 -20.15 12.45
C CYS A 29 -3.31 -19.73 12.25
N LEU A 30 -4.24 -20.69 12.23
CA LEU A 30 -5.66 -20.43 12.06
C LEU A 30 -6.24 -19.62 13.23
N ILE A 31 -5.91 -20.00 14.46
CA ILE A 31 -6.37 -19.30 15.66
C ILE A 31 -5.80 -17.88 15.70
N GLY A 32 -4.53 -17.67 15.36
CA GLY A 32 -3.91 -16.33 15.31
C GLY A 32 -4.57 -15.42 14.27
N MET A 33 -4.86 -15.95 13.08
CA MET A 33 -5.65 -15.22 12.08
C MET A 33 -7.04 -14.87 12.61
N VAL A 34 -7.80 -15.86 13.08
CA VAL A 34 -9.17 -15.64 13.56
C VAL A 34 -9.18 -14.68 14.73
N ALA A 35 -8.28 -14.82 15.71
CA ALA A 35 -8.24 -13.97 16.89
C ALA A 35 -7.99 -12.49 16.58
N ILE A 36 -7.18 -12.17 15.56
CA ILE A 36 -6.93 -10.78 15.16
C ILE A 36 -8.10 -10.19 14.36
N PHE A 37 -8.74 -10.99 13.50
CA PHE A 37 -9.84 -10.52 12.65
C PHE A 37 -11.22 -10.57 13.33
N LEU A 38 -11.44 -11.48 14.28
CA LEU A 38 -12.71 -11.68 14.97
C LEU A 38 -13.22 -10.42 15.70
N PRO A 39 -12.44 -9.73 16.55
CA PRO A 39 -12.93 -8.53 17.23
C PRO A 39 -13.27 -7.40 16.24
N SER A 40 -12.47 -7.25 15.18
CA SER A 40 -12.72 -6.28 14.12
C SER A 40 -14.00 -6.59 13.33
N ALA A 41 -14.19 -7.85 12.92
CA ALA A 41 -15.38 -8.29 12.21
C ALA A 41 -16.66 -8.16 13.07
N LEU A 42 -16.56 -8.50 14.36
CA LEU A 42 -17.67 -8.37 15.29
C LEU A 42 -18.04 -6.90 15.52
N LEU A 43 -17.04 -6.02 15.62
CA LEU A 43 -17.26 -4.57 15.70
C LEU A 43 -18.02 -4.05 14.48
N VAL A 44 -17.60 -4.42 13.26
CA VAL A 44 -18.30 -4.02 12.02
C VAL A 44 -19.75 -4.54 12.01
N LEU A 45 -19.97 -5.78 12.44
CA LEU A 45 -21.32 -6.37 12.50
C LEU A 45 -22.23 -5.65 13.50
N PHE A 46 -21.71 -5.28 14.68
CA PHE A 46 -22.44 -4.46 15.65
C PHE A 46 -22.65 -3.01 15.18
N PHE A 47 -21.71 -2.45 14.42
CA PHE A 47 -21.79 -1.08 13.93
C PHE A 47 -22.70 -0.94 12.70
N PHE A 48 -22.93 -2.01 11.95
CA PHE A 48 -23.80 -2.03 10.77
C PHE A 48 -25.24 -1.48 11.02
N PRO A 49 -25.98 -1.90 12.06
CA PRO A 49 -27.30 -1.32 12.35
C PRO A 49 -27.23 0.15 12.77
N ILE A 50 -26.18 0.56 13.49
CA ILE A 50 -25.94 1.95 13.88
C ILE A 50 -25.71 2.79 12.62
N TRP A 51 -24.92 2.29 11.68
CA TRP A 51 -24.61 2.94 10.41
C TRP A 51 -25.86 3.24 9.57
N HIS A 52 -26.86 2.35 9.59
CA HIS A 52 -28.13 2.60 8.90
C HIS A 52 -28.91 3.78 9.50
N ASN A 53 -28.84 3.96 10.82
CA ASN A 53 -29.47 5.10 11.50
C ASN A 53 -28.67 6.40 11.29
N LEU A 54 -27.34 6.34 11.30
CA LEU A 54 -26.47 7.49 11.06
C LEU A 54 -26.63 8.08 9.65
N LYS A 55 -26.86 7.23 8.63
CA LYS A 55 -27.10 7.68 7.25
C LYS A 55 -28.36 8.53 7.06
N LYS A 56 -29.30 8.52 8.01
CA LYS A 56 -30.50 9.39 7.95
C LYS A 56 -30.17 10.85 8.25
N TYR A 57 -29.02 11.12 8.88
CA TYR A 57 -28.60 12.48 9.20
C TYR A 57 -27.75 13.09 8.08
N PRO A 58 -28.19 14.19 7.44
CA PRO A 58 -27.46 14.80 6.33
C PRO A 58 -26.07 15.34 6.75
N VAL A 59 -25.88 15.66 8.03
CA VAL A 59 -24.57 16.12 8.57
C VAL A 59 -23.51 15.01 8.48
N VAL A 60 -23.87 13.76 8.79
CA VAL A 60 -22.93 12.61 8.77
C VAL A 60 -22.51 12.31 7.34
N TYR A 61 -23.45 12.38 6.39
CA TYR A 61 -23.14 12.17 4.97
C TYR A 61 -22.16 13.21 4.43
N ARG A 62 -22.36 14.50 4.76
CA ARG A 62 -21.44 15.58 4.36
C ARG A 62 -20.06 15.44 4.99
N ALA A 63 -19.98 14.97 6.24
CA ALA A 63 -18.71 14.67 6.89
C ALA A 63 -17.95 13.54 6.17
N LEU A 64 -18.64 12.51 5.69
CA LEU A 64 -18.02 11.40 4.92
C LEU A 64 -17.37 11.88 3.62
N GLU A 65 -18.04 12.79 2.91
CA GLU A 65 -17.48 13.40 1.69
C GLU A 65 -16.21 14.20 2.02
N GLY A 66 -16.22 14.95 3.12
CA GLY A 66 -15.04 15.64 3.64
C GLY A 66 -13.89 14.69 4.00
N ILE A 67 -14.17 13.56 4.65
CA ILE A 67 -13.17 12.54 4.98
C ILE A 67 -12.51 12.01 3.70
N ASN A 68 -13.30 11.68 2.67
CA ASN A 68 -12.76 11.22 1.39
C ASN A 68 -11.86 12.28 0.74
N ALA A 69 -12.28 13.55 0.75
CA ALA A 69 -11.47 14.65 0.22
C ALA A 69 -10.13 14.81 0.99
N VAL A 70 -10.16 14.69 2.33
CA VAL A 70 -8.96 14.74 3.18
C VAL A 70 -8.03 13.56 2.88
N VAL A 71 -8.55 12.34 2.75
CA VAL A 71 -7.75 11.15 2.44
C VAL A 71 -7.03 11.32 1.10
N VAL A 72 -7.73 11.78 0.05
CA VAL A 72 -7.11 12.06 -1.25
C VAL A 72 -6.06 13.17 -1.14
N GLY A 73 -6.34 14.22 -0.37
CA GLY A 73 -5.39 15.30 -0.11
C GLY A 73 -4.12 14.82 0.60
N ILE A 74 -4.25 13.96 1.62
CA ILE A 74 -3.11 13.36 2.33
C ILE A 74 -2.33 12.44 1.39
N MET A 75 -3.00 11.59 0.60
CA MET A 75 -2.34 10.74 -0.40
C MET A 75 -1.53 11.57 -1.39
N LEU A 76 -2.09 12.66 -1.92
CA LEU A 76 -1.38 13.59 -2.79
C LEU A 76 -0.18 14.23 -2.07
N ALA A 77 -0.36 14.72 -0.84
CA ALA A 77 0.71 15.30 -0.05
C ALA A 77 1.84 14.29 0.23
N SER A 78 1.52 13.03 0.52
CA SER A 78 2.50 11.95 0.70
C SER A 78 3.27 11.67 -0.59
N VAL A 79 2.61 11.69 -1.74
CA VAL A 79 3.29 11.57 -3.04
C VAL A 79 4.25 12.74 -3.26
N PHE A 80 3.80 13.98 -3.05
CA PHE A 80 4.68 15.16 -3.16
C PHE A 80 5.86 15.10 -2.18
N TYR A 81 5.62 14.61 -0.96
CA TYR A 81 6.66 14.43 0.05
C TYR A 81 7.71 13.41 -0.40
N MET A 82 7.28 12.21 -0.82
CA MET A 82 8.21 11.20 -1.35
C MET A 82 8.96 11.70 -2.59
N LEU A 83 8.33 12.45 -3.48
CA LEU A 83 8.99 13.02 -4.66
C LEU A 83 10.12 14.00 -4.29
N LYS A 84 9.94 14.77 -3.21
CA LYS A 84 10.96 15.70 -2.71
C LYS A 84 12.19 14.94 -2.19
N ASP A 85 11.97 13.88 -1.41
CA ASP A 85 13.05 13.09 -0.83
C ASP A 85 13.82 12.29 -1.89
N ILE A 86 13.15 11.87 -2.97
CA ILE A 86 13.79 11.09 -4.04
C ILE A 86 14.64 11.97 -4.99
N SER A 87 14.44 13.30 -5.04
CA SER A 87 14.95 14.12 -6.16
C SER A 87 15.78 15.36 -5.79
N ILE A 88 15.95 15.72 -4.51
CA ILE A 88 16.55 17.02 -4.14
C ILE A 88 17.71 16.93 -3.12
N THR A 89 18.30 15.76 -2.88
CA THR A 89 19.53 15.68 -2.05
C THR A 89 20.83 15.56 -2.85
N GLU A 90 20.77 15.30 -4.17
CA GLU A 90 21.93 15.28 -5.05
C GLU A 90 21.81 16.40 -6.09
N PHE A 91 22.40 17.56 -5.80
CA PHE A 91 22.60 18.66 -6.73
C PHE A 91 23.62 18.25 -7.82
N LYS A 92 23.19 17.39 -8.75
CA LYS A 92 23.86 17.15 -10.03
C LYS A 92 22.82 17.10 -11.15
N THR A 93 23.23 17.43 -12.36
CA THR A 93 22.50 17.59 -13.63
C THR A 93 21.56 16.43 -14.06
N LEU A 94 21.35 15.42 -13.21
CA LEU A 94 20.48 14.26 -13.39
C LEU A 94 19.01 14.52 -13.01
N SER A 95 18.71 15.64 -12.35
CA SER A 95 17.36 16.00 -11.89
C SER A 95 16.35 16.20 -13.04
N PHE A 96 16.77 16.79 -14.17
CA PHE A 96 15.92 16.93 -15.36
C PHE A 96 15.62 15.61 -16.07
N LEU A 97 16.59 14.67 -16.08
CA LEU A 97 16.41 13.36 -16.69
C LEU A 97 15.44 12.51 -15.88
N ASN A 98 15.52 12.54 -14.54
CA ASN A 98 14.60 11.79 -13.67
C ASN A 98 13.18 12.35 -13.71
N VAL A 99 13.00 13.68 -13.71
CA VAL A 99 11.68 14.28 -13.93
C VAL A 99 11.12 13.90 -15.31
N GLY A 100 11.98 13.89 -16.34
CA GLY A 100 11.62 13.41 -17.68
C GLY A 100 11.21 11.93 -17.72
N VAL A 101 11.89 11.07 -16.97
CA VAL A 101 11.55 9.64 -16.84
C VAL A 101 10.24 9.46 -16.06
N ILE A 102 10.01 10.19 -14.97
CA ILE A 102 8.76 10.11 -14.19
C ILE A 102 7.57 10.54 -15.04
N VAL A 103 7.67 11.68 -15.73
CA VAL A 103 6.60 12.17 -16.61
C VAL A 103 6.46 11.28 -17.85
N GLY A 104 7.56 10.78 -18.41
CA GLY A 104 7.57 9.87 -19.55
C GLY A 104 6.92 8.53 -19.23
N THR A 105 7.25 7.92 -18.08
CA THR A 105 6.63 6.69 -17.60
C THR A 105 5.16 6.91 -17.26
N TRP A 106 4.81 8.03 -16.63
CA TRP A 106 3.41 8.38 -16.35
C TRP A 106 2.57 8.55 -17.63
N ALA A 107 3.11 9.26 -18.62
CA ALA A 107 2.47 9.43 -19.93
C ALA A 107 2.38 8.10 -20.69
N CYS A 108 3.43 7.28 -20.66
CA CYS A 108 3.48 5.97 -21.31
C CYS A 108 2.47 4.98 -20.70
N LEU A 109 2.33 4.98 -19.37
CA LEU A 109 1.30 4.19 -18.66
C LEU A 109 -0.12 4.69 -18.94
N SER A 110 -0.31 6.01 -19.03
CA SER A 110 -1.64 6.58 -19.27
C SER A 110 -2.13 6.33 -20.70
N PHE A 111 -1.23 6.20 -21.68
CA PHE A 111 -1.58 6.00 -23.09
C PHE A 111 -1.51 4.56 -23.58
N THR A 112 -0.87 3.63 -22.85
CA THR A 112 -0.71 2.24 -23.29
C THR A 112 -1.26 1.25 -22.26
N LYS A 113 -2.26 0.45 -22.63
CA LYS A 113 -2.86 -0.63 -21.81
C LYS A 113 -1.92 -1.84 -21.58
N ILE A 114 -0.61 -1.61 -21.42
CA ILE A 114 0.37 -2.68 -21.19
C ILE A 114 0.42 -2.94 -19.68
N PRO A 115 0.37 -4.21 -19.24
CA PRO A 115 0.39 -4.55 -17.82
C PRO A 115 1.63 -3.94 -17.13
N SER A 116 1.39 -3.24 -16.02
CA SER A 116 2.39 -2.46 -15.27
C SER A 116 3.70 -3.18 -14.93
N PRO A 117 3.78 -4.52 -14.76
CA PRO A 117 5.04 -5.18 -14.44
C PRO A 117 6.12 -5.03 -15.51
N TRP A 118 5.76 -4.98 -16.80
CA TRP A 118 6.74 -4.92 -17.89
C TRP A 118 7.43 -3.56 -17.98
N ILE A 119 6.70 -2.48 -17.70
CA ILE A 119 7.25 -1.11 -17.72
C ILE A 119 8.26 -0.94 -16.58
N VAL A 120 7.96 -1.48 -15.41
CA VAL A 120 8.88 -1.45 -14.25
C VAL A 120 10.17 -2.23 -14.54
N VAL A 121 10.07 -3.39 -15.21
CA VAL A 121 11.26 -4.19 -15.58
C VAL A 121 12.14 -3.44 -16.58
N ILE A 122 11.56 -2.81 -17.61
CA ILE A 122 12.33 -2.05 -18.60
C ILE A 122 12.98 -0.81 -17.97
N CYS A 123 12.26 -0.08 -17.11
CA CYS A 123 12.83 1.03 -16.34
C CYS A 123 13.96 0.60 -15.40
N LEU A 124 13.83 -0.54 -14.71
CA LEU A 124 14.89 -1.10 -13.88
C LEU A 124 16.13 -1.47 -14.68
N LEU A 125 15.96 -2.07 -15.87
CA LEU A 125 17.06 -2.41 -16.76
C LEU A 125 17.75 -1.15 -17.29
N LEU A 126 17.00 -0.13 -17.69
CA LEU A 126 17.54 1.16 -18.13
C LEU A 126 18.28 1.89 -17.00
N GLY A 127 17.72 1.90 -15.78
CA GLY A 127 18.36 2.47 -14.60
C GLY A 127 19.65 1.74 -14.20
N ARG A 128 19.68 0.40 -14.34
CA ARG A 128 20.90 -0.39 -14.13
C ARG A 128 21.98 -0.03 -15.15
N ILE A 129 21.61 0.14 -16.42
CA ILE A 129 22.53 0.54 -17.49
C ILE A 129 23.05 1.95 -17.26
N SER A 130 22.20 2.92 -16.87
CA SER A 130 22.66 4.28 -16.56
C SER A 130 23.56 4.34 -15.32
N SER A 131 23.31 3.50 -14.31
CA SER A 131 24.16 3.39 -13.11
C SER A 131 25.56 2.79 -13.40
N MET A 132 25.69 2.00 -14.47
CA MET A 132 26.98 1.44 -14.90
C MET A 132 27.79 2.42 -15.78
N LEU A 133 27.14 3.38 -16.44
CA LEU A 133 27.78 4.32 -17.37
C LEU A 133 28.37 5.57 -16.68
N LEU A 134 28.01 5.83 -15.43
CA LEU A 134 28.54 6.92 -14.60
C LEU A 134 29.34 6.36 -13.40
N PRO A 135 30.57 5.83 -13.59
CA PRO A 135 31.52 5.68 -12.51
C PRO A 135 32.14 7.05 -12.23
N GLY A 136 31.55 7.80 -11.30
CA GLY A 136 32.05 9.10 -10.87
C GLY A 136 31.60 9.42 -9.47
#